data_AF-A0A0A0I1Z1-F1
#
_entry.id   AF-A0A0A0I1Z1-F1
#
_cell.length_a   1.000
_cell.length_b   1.000
_cell.length_c   1.000
_cell.angle_alpha   90.00
_cell.angle_beta   90.00
_cell.angle_gamma   90.00
#
_symmetry.space_group_name_H-M   'P 1'
#
loop_
_entity.id
_entity.type
_entity.pdbx_description
1 polymer ?
#
loop_
_entity_poly.entity_id
_entity_poly.type
_entity_poly.pdbx_seq_one_letter_code
_entity_poly.pdbx_strand_id
1 'polypeptide(L)'
;MSYNLTQLKILDISLNKILIFINIAIPDLQKSDLEISLNNNIFTNYELQYIDNSSEKVYAIIPNTPFSPYDSLSLEIIKNNYASDKIKIFFSENFYNHNCNINYKISSNAYGNYKIVIPSINDTHFNLESKEITISPPINTTLSEGTVIGDGNYAINENIPIKIELFTINNTHVPNGNYLIATNIKPSN
;
A
#
# COMPACT_ATOMS: atom_id res chain seq x y z
N MET A 1 -5.68 27.61 2.95
CA MET A 1 -4.58 27.81 3.92
C MET A 1 -3.61 26.66 3.73
N SER A 2 -2.30 26.89 3.79
CA SER A 2 -1.29 25.82 3.71
C SER A 2 -1.09 25.23 5.10
N TYR A 3 -1.25 23.92 5.24
CA TYR A 3 -1.00 23.22 6.51
C TYR A 3 0.46 22.76 6.57
N ASN A 4 1.06 22.83 7.75
CA ASN A 4 2.35 22.19 8.04
C ASN A 4 2.11 20.70 8.29
N LEU A 5 2.83 19.85 7.55
CA LEU A 5 2.70 18.40 7.66
C LEU A 5 3.29 17.90 8.97
N THR A 6 2.54 17.07 9.69
CA THR A 6 2.96 16.46 10.94
C THR A 6 3.17 14.96 10.77
N GLN A 7 4.27 14.45 11.33
CA GLN A 7 4.48 13.02 11.44
C GLN A 7 3.70 12.46 12.64
N LEU A 8 2.60 11.78 12.36
CA LEU A 8 1.88 10.93 13.31
C LEU A 8 2.51 9.53 13.28
N LYS A 9 2.87 8.99 14.44
CA LYS A 9 3.39 7.62 14.55
C LYS A 9 2.54 6.83 15.53
N ILE A 10 2.15 5.61 15.14
CA ILE A 10 1.52 4.67 16.05
C ILE A 10 2.62 3.93 16.82
N LEU A 11 2.54 3.96 18.15
CA LEU A 11 3.50 3.30 19.03
C LEU A 11 3.01 1.93 19.48
N ASP A 12 1.72 1.80 19.77
CA ASP A 12 1.12 0.57 20.28
C ASP A 12 -0.37 0.52 19.89
N ILE A 13 -0.87 -0.68 19.64
CA ILE A 13 -2.28 -0.93 19.30
C ILE A 13 -2.75 -2.13 20.14
N SER A 14 -3.87 -1.95 20.83
CA SER A 14 -4.59 -3.02 21.51
C SER A 14 -6.10 -2.78 21.40
N LEU A 15 -6.90 -3.78 21.76
CA LEU A 15 -8.36 -3.62 21.80
C LEU A 15 -8.81 -2.55 22.82
N ASN A 16 -7.97 -2.21 23.80
CA ASN A 16 -8.31 -1.27 24.86
C ASN A 16 -7.72 0.13 24.69
N LYS A 17 -6.76 0.32 23.78
CA LYS A 17 -6.11 1.61 23.53
C LYS A 17 -5.29 1.61 22.26
N ILE A 18 -5.11 2.79 21.68
CA ILE A 18 -4.06 3.08 20.70
C ILE A 18 -3.12 4.12 21.32
N LEU A 19 -1.81 3.87 21.30
CA LEU A 19 -0.80 4.87 21.66
C LEU A 19 -0.27 5.53 20.40
N ILE A 20 -0.31 6.86 20.40
CA ILE A 20 0.19 7.69 19.31
C ILE A 20 1.26 8.65 19.80
N PHE A 21 2.28 8.84 18.97
CA PHE A 21 3.31 9.84 19.15
C PHE A 21 3.11 10.98 18.14
N ILE A 22 3.32 12.20 18.63
CA ILE A 22 3.24 13.42 17.84
C ILE A 22 4.51 14.24 18.07
N ASN A 23 5.04 14.80 16.98
CA ASN A 23 6.17 15.70 17.05
C ASN A 23 5.88 16.91 17.99
N ILE A 24 6.88 17.25 18.81
CA ILE A 24 6.82 18.16 19.98
C ILE A 24 6.37 19.59 19.63
N ALA A 25 6.51 20.00 18.37
CA ALA A 25 6.18 21.35 17.91
C ALA A 25 4.67 21.71 18.01
N ILE A 26 3.79 20.77 18.36
CA ILE A 26 2.34 20.98 18.37
C ILE A 26 1.82 21.27 19.79
N PRO A 27 0.92 22.25 19.97
CA PRO A 27 0.23 22.48 21.25
C PRO A 27 -0.59 21.25 21.69
N ASP A 28 -0.81 21.08 22.99
CA ASP A 28 -1.44 19.87 23.54
C ASP A 28 -2.75 19.52 22.86
N LEU A 29 -2.86 18.29 22.35
CA LEU A 29 -4.04 17.85 21.64
C LEU A 29 -5.27 17.82 22.52
N GLN A 30 -6.38 18.25 21.94
CA GLN A 30 -7.72 18.00 22.45
C GLN A 30 -8.44 16.99 21.58
N LYS A 31 -9.49 16.39 22.11
CA LYS A 31 -10.32 15.41 21.38
C LYS A 31 -10.88 15.96 20.06
N SER A 32 -11.17 17.27 20.01
CA SER A 32 -11.63 17.97 18.80
C SER A 32 -10.58 18.08 17.71
N ASP A 33 -9.30 17.90 18.05
CA ASP A 33 -8.19 17.97 17.09
C ASP A 33 -8.01 16.64 16.34
N LEU A 34 -8.78 15.59 16.68
CA LEU A 34 -8.67 14.23 16.14
C LEU A 34 -9.89 13.91 15.28
N GLU A 35 -9.66 13.68 13.99
CA GLU A 35 -10.65 13.06 13.12
C GLU A 35 -10.47 11.54 13.16
N ILE A 36 -11.39 10.87 13.85
CA ILE A 36 -11.37 9.42 13.99
C ILE A 36 -12.62 8.83 13.35
N SER A 37 -12.42 7.76 12.58
CA SER A 37 -13.51 6.95 12.06
C SER A 37 -13.29 5.48 12.40
N LEU A 38 -14.31 4.82 12.95
CA LEU A 38 -14.33 3.40 13.25
C LEU A 38 -15.30 2.73 12.27
N ASN A 39 -14.82 1.76 11.50
CA ASN A 39 -15.57 1.08 10.44
C ASN A 39 -16.26 2.07 9.48
N ASN A 40 -15.52 3.11 9.10
CA ASN A 40 -15.96 4.21 8.24
C ASN A 40 -17.05 5.13 8.82
N ASN A 41 -17.40 5.00 10.10
CA ASN A 41 -18.30 5.92 10.80
C ASN A 41 -17.52 6.83 11.72
N ILE A 42 -17.96 8.08 11.90
CA ILE A 42 -17.33 9.02 12.84
C ILE A 42 -17.31 8.38 14.23
N PHE A 43 -16.13 8.33 14.83
CA PHE A 43 -15.91 7.74 16.14
C PHE A 43 -15.69 8.84 17.17
N THR A 44 -16.64 9.03 18.07
CA THR A 44 -16.58 10.05 19.13
C THR A 44 -16.54 9.45 20.53
N ASN A 45 -16.72 8.14 20.69
CA ASN A 45 -16.89 7.49 21.99
C ASN A 45 -15.56 6.98 22.58
N TYR A 46 -14.67 7.91 22.92
CA TYR A 46 -13.35 7.62 23.47
C TYR A 46 -12.85 8.74 24.39
N GLU A 47 -11.84 8.44 25.18
CA GLU A 47 -11.03 9.37 25.96
C GLU A 47 -9.68 9.59 25.27
N LEU A 48 -9.19 10.82 25.35
CA LEU A 48 -7.82 11.16 24.94
C LEU A 48 -7.02 11.47 26.20
N GLN A 49 -6.03 10.64 26.50
CA GLN A 49 -5.18 10.81 27.67
C GLN A 49 -3.76 11.18 27.22
N TYR A 50 -3.21 12.26 27.76
CA TYR A 50 -1.79 12.58 27.61
C TYR A 50 -0.96 11.67 28.52
N ILE A 51 0.05 11.01 27.97
CA ILE A 51 0.98 10.15 28.71
C ILE A 51 2.33 10.84 28.66
N ASP A 52 2.61 11.62 29.72
CA ASP A 52 3.83 12.43 29.78
C ASP A 52 5.07 11.55 29.94
N ASN A 53 5.92 11.54 28.91
CA ASN A 53 7.23 10.91 28.93
C ASN A 53 8.28 11.94 28.49
N SER A 54 8.65 12.84 29.41
CA SER A 54 9.85 13.70 29.53
C SER A 54 10.56 14.30 28.29
N SER A 55 10.00 14.20 27.09
CA SER A 55 10.48 14.79 25.84
C SER A 55 9.52 14.53 24.68
N GLU A 56 8.64 13.53 24.76
CA GLU A 56 7.78 13.11 23.67
C GLU A 56 6.30 13.34 24.01
N LYS A 57 5.53 13.93 23.08
CA LYS A 57 4.09 14.08 23.26
C LYS A 57 3.38 12.80 22.82
N VAL A 58 3.16 11.92 23.80
CA VAL A 58 2.44 10.66 23.61
C VAL A 58 1.02 10.81 24.11
N TYR A 59 0.06 10.32 23.31
CA TYR A 59 -1.34 10.29 23.67
C TYR A 59 -1.89 8.86 23.57
N ALA A 60 -2.77 8.51 24.49
CA ALA A 60 -3.59 7.31 24.40
C ALA A 60 -5.01 7.68 23.96
N ILE A 61 -5.47 7.03 22.90
CA ILE A 61 -6.87 7.00 22.50
C ILE A 61 -7.48 5.75 23.14
N ILE A 62 -8.33 5.94 24.14
CA ILE A 62 -8.94 4.88 24.94
C ILE A 62 -10.43 4.83 24.60
N PRO A 63 -10.92 3.81 23.89
CA PRO A 63 -12.34 3.75 23.57
C PRO A 63 -13.16 3.43 24.83
N ASN A 64 -14.33 4.04 24.97
CA ASN A 64 -15.20 3.78 26.12
C ASN A 64 -15.78 2.35 26.11
N THR A 65 -15.78 1.73 24.93
CA THR A 65 -16.06 0.30 24.73
C THR A 65 -14.85 -0.27 23.98
N PRO A 66 -14.23 -1.37 24.44
CA PRO A 66 -13.10 -1.97 23.75
C PRO A 66 -13.38 -2.18 22.26
N PHE A 67 -12.37 -1.95 21.44
CA PHE A 67 -12.45 -2.25 20.02
C PHE A 67 -12.70 -3.74 19.81
N SER A 68 -13.45 -4.05 18.77
CA SER A 68 -13.57 -5.40 18.27
C SER A 68 -12.30 -5.78 17.50
N PRO A 69 -11.88 -7.05 17.54
CA PRO A 69 -10.82 -7.52 16.64
C PRO A 69 -11.17 -7.34 15.16
N TYR A 70 -12.44 -7.17 14.80
CA TYR A 70 -12.84 -6.93 13.41
C TYR A 70 -12.90 -5.45 13.02
N ASP A 71 -12.56 -4.56 13.94
CA ASP A 71 -12.63 -3.13 13.67
C ASP A 71 -11.48 -2.64 12.79
N SER A 72 -11.80 -1.62 12.00
CA SER A 72 -10.82 -0.78 11.32
C SER A 72 -11.00 0.66 11.77
N LEU A 73 -9.90 1.34 12.07
CA LEU A 73 -9.91 2.72 12.52
C LEU A 73 -9.07 3.57 11.58
N SER A 74 -9.59 4.71 11.12
CA SER A 74 -8.80 5.73 10.45
C SER A 74 -8.65 6.93 11.35
N LEU A 75 -7.44 7.48 11.41
CA LEU A 75 -7.05 8.55 12.31
C LEU A 75 -6.29 9.64 11.54
N GLU A 76 -6.65 10.88 11.80
CA GLU A 76 -5.96 12.07 11.32
C GLU A 76 -6.01 13.17 12.40
N ILE A 77 -4.94 13.95 12.52
CA ILE A 77 -4.90 15.13 13.41
C ILE A 77 -5.10 16.37 12.56
N ILE A 78 -6.07 17.20 12.94
CA ILE A 78 -6.33 18.50 12.33
C ILE A 78 -6.39 19.55 13.44
N LYS A 79 -5.38 20.43 13.48
CA LYS A 79 -5.28 21.48 14.50
C LYS A 79 -4.71 22.77 13.94
N ASN A 80 -5.49 23.84 13.94
CA ASN A 80 -5.07 25.15 13.40
C ASN A 80 -4.46 25.02 12.00
N ASN A 81 -3.15 25.23 11.86
CA ASN A 81 -2.41 25.11 10.61
C ASN A 81 -1.60 23.79 10.52
N TYR A 82 -1.91 22.78 11.33
CA TYR A 82 -1.26 21.46 11.30
C TYR A 82 -2.24 20.40 10.82
N ALA A 83 -1.77 19.53 9.93
CA ALA A 83 -2.45 18.32 9.50
C ALA A 83 -1.45 17.16 9.51
N SER A 84 -1.85 15.98 9.99
CA SER A 84 -1.04 14.76 9.87
C SER A 84 -1.41 13.98 8.61
N ASP A 85 -0.57 13.02 8.24
CA ASP A 85 -1.02 11.96 7.34
C ASP A 85 -2.17 11.18 7.99
N LYS A 86 -3.11 10.71 7.16
CA LYS A 86 -4.19 9.82 7.59
C LYS A 86 -3.67 8.40 7.73
N ILE A 87 -3.78 7.84 8.92
CA ILE A 87 -3.36 6.47 9.22
C ILE A 87 -4.60 5.57 9.28
N LYS A 88 -4.45 4.33 8.81
CA LYS A 88 -5.47 3.28 8.96
C LYS A 88 -4.92 2.12 9.79
N ILE A 89 -5.64 1.77 10.84
CA ILE A 89 -5.36 0.70 11.80
C ILE A 89 -6.40 -0.41 11.61
N PHE A 90 -5.96 -1.66 11.68
CA PHE A 90 -6.83 -2.84 11.68
C PHE A 90 -6.55 -3.64 12.96
N PHE A 91 -7.57 -3.89 13.78
CA PHE A 91 -7.42 -4.48 15.11
C PHE A 91 -7.35 -6.02 15.14
N SER A 92 -7.50 -6.66 13.98
CA SER A 92 -7.49 -8.12 13.74
C SER A 92 -6.85 -8.98 14.85
N GLU A 93 -7.68 -9.70 15.62
CA GLU A 93 -7.26 -11.00 16.15
C GLU A 93 -7.62 -12.09 15.14
N ASN A 94 -6.61 -12.90 14.82
CA ASN A 94 -6.69 -14.12 14.02
C ASN A 94 -7.00 -13.90 12.53
N PHE A 95 -5.91 -13.73 11.78
CA PHE A 95 -5.80 -14.29 10.45
C PHE A 95 -6.50 -15.66 10.38
N TYR A 96 -7.64 -15.76 9.70
CA TYR A 96 -8.31 -17.05 9.52
C TYR A 96 -7.34 -17.99 8.77
N ASN A 97 -6.99 -19.13 9.37
CA ASN A 97 -5.92 -20.03 8.90
C ASN A 97 -4.51 -19.42 8.81
N HIS A 98 -4.16 -18.42 9.64
CA HIS A 98 -2.87 -17.71 9.57
C HIS A 98 -2.67 -16.91 8.26
N ASN A 99 -3.74 -16.61 7.53
CA ASN A 99 -3.72 -15.77 6.33
C ASN A 99 -4.30 -14.36 6.56
N CYS A 100 -3.61 -13.35 6.01
CA CYS A 100 -4.11 -11.97 5.90
C CYS A 100 -4.43 -11.63 4.45
N ASN A 101 -5.59 -11.03 4.20
CA ASN A 101 -5.88 -10.39 2.91
C ASN A 101 -5.77 -8.88 3.07
N ILE A 102 -4.75 -8.29 2.46
CA ILE A 102 -4.55 -6.85 2.42
C ILE A 102 -4.94 -6.34 1.04
N ASN A 103 -5.94 -5.47 0.97
CA ASN A 103 -6.31 -4.79 -0.26
C ASN A 103 -5.52 -3.47 -0.36
N TYR A 104 -4.59 -3.40 -1.31
CA TYR A 104 -3.83 -2.18 -1.60
C TYR A 104 -4.29 -1.59 -2.94
N LYS A 105 -4.70 -0.31 -2.93
CA LYS A 105 -5.05 0.39 -4.16
C LYS A 105 -3.81 1.03 -4.75
N ILE A 106 -3.41 0.54 -5.91
CA ILE A 106 -2.32 1.13 -6.70
C ILE A 106 -2.81 2.44 -7.33
N SER A 107 -1.94 3.47 -7.37
CA SER A 107 -2.25 4.73 -8.05
C SER A 107 -2.49 4.52 -9.55
N SER A 108 -3.42 5.26 -10.13
CA SER A 108 -3.77 5.13 -11.56
C SER A 108 -2.63 5.49 -12.52
N ASN A 109 -1.61 6.20 -12.03
CA ASN A 109 -0.40 6.56 -12.77
C ASN A 109 0.81 5.66 -12.45
N ALA A 110 0.65 4.63 -11.61
CA ALA A 110 1.74 3.72 -11.28
C ALA A 110 2.14 2.91 -12.52
N TYR A 111 3.44 2.76 -12.73
CA TYR A 111 4.02 2.08 -13.88
C TYR A 111 5.39 1.54 -13.48
N GLY A 112 5.68 0.29 -13.84
CA GLY A 112 6.95 -0.36 -13.55
C GLY A 112 6.78 -1.62 -12.74
N ASN A 113 7.87 -2.06 -12.11
CA ASN A 113 7.88 -3.25 -11.29
C ASN A 113 7.96 -2.91 -9.80
N TYR A 114 7.18 -3.64 -9.02
CA TYR A 114 7.00 -3.39 -7.59
C TYR A 114 7.16 -4.67 -6.80
N LYS A 115 7.55 -4.54 -5.53
CA LYS A 115 7.51 -5.62 -4.55
C LYS A 115 6.85 -5.11 -3.28
N ILE A 116 6.22 -6.02 -2.56
CA ILE A 116 5.76 -5.79 -1.19
C ILE A 116 6.88 -6.28 -0.27
N VAL A 117 7.35 -5.42 0.62
CA VAL A 117 8.41 -5.73 1.58
C VAL A 117 7.85 -5.57 2.99
N ILE A 118 8.05 -6.59 3.81
CA ILE A 118 7.75 -6.58 5.25
C ILE A 118 9.08 -6.68 5.99
N PRO A 119 9.70 -5.55 6.35
CA PRO A 119 11.00 -5.57 7.02
C PRO A 119 10.88 -6.09 8.47
N SER A 120 9.77 -5.76 9.15
CA SER A 120 9.49 -6.19 10.52
C SER A 120 8.00 -6.35 10.80
N ILE A 121 7.68 -7.13 11.85
CA ILE A 121 6.35 -7.27 12.44
C ILE A 121 6.56 -7.21 13.96
N ASN A 122 5.89 -6.28 14.65
CA ASN A 122 6.01 -6.08 16.10
C ASN A 122 7.47 -6.05 16.58
N ASP A 123 8.28 -5.17 15.96
CA ASP A 123 9.72 -4.97 16.19
C ASP A 123 10.63 -6.19 15.92
N THR A 124 10.06 -7.34 15.58
CA THR A 124 10.80 -8.52 15.14
C THR A 124 11.11 -8.38 13.66
N HIS A 125 12.39 -8.50 13.29
CA HIS A 125 12.82 -8.36 11.90
C HIS A 125 12.58 -9.66 11.12
N PHE A 126 11.89 -9.55 9.97
CA PHE A 126 11.55 -10.70 9.12
C PHE A 126 12.13 -10.59 7.70
N ASN A 127 12.37 -9.38 7.19
CA ASN A 127 12.86 -9.13 5.83
C ASN A 127 12.18 -10.01 4.75
N LEU A 128 10.84 -10.02 4.74
CA LEU A 128 10.08 -10.77 3.74
C LEU A 128 9.86 -9.90 2.50
N GLU A 129 10.04 -10.50 1.33
CA GLU A 129 9.74 -9.87 0.04
C GLU A 129 8.75 -10.73 -0.75
N SER A 130 7.78 -10.07 -1.40
CA SER A 130 6.95 -10.71 -2.41
C SER A 130 7.75 -10.99 -3.69
N LYS A 131 7.18 -11.84 -4.55
CA LYS A 131 7.55 -11.83 -5.96
C LYS A 131 7.29 -10.44 -6.57
N GLU A 132 8.05 -10.11 -7.60
CA GLU A 132 7.89 -8.88 -8.36
C GLU A 132 6.52 -8.84 -9.05
N ILE A 133 5.86 -7.70 -8.98
CA ILE A 133 4.56 -7.41 -9.56
C ILE A 133 4.76 -6.32 -10.60
N THR A 134 4.48 -6.64 -11.86
CA THR A 134 4.54 -5.66 -12.96
C THR A 134 3.21 -4.92 -13.06
N ILE A 135 3.28 -3.59 -13.00
CA ILE A 135 2.16 -2.68 -13.13
C ILE A 135 2.33 -1.91 -14.45
N SER A 136 1.35 -2.02 -15.33
CA SER A 136 1.34 -1.34 -16.61
C SER A 136 -0.08 -0.87 -16.94
N PRO A 137 -0.23 0.29 -17.63
CA PRO A 137 -1.42 0.60 -18.40
C PRO A 137 -1.77 -0.53 -19.37
N PRO A 138 -3.01 -0.56 -19.89
CA PRO A 138 -3.42 -1.53 -20.91
C PRO A 138 -2.43 -1.61 -22.08
N ILE A 139 -2.20 -2.82 -22.55
CA ILE A 139 -1.31 -3.09 -23.68
C ILE A 139 -2.05 -2.76 -24.98
N ASN A 140 -1.40 -2.05 -25.88
CA ASN A 140 -1.86 -1.82 -27.24
C ASN A 140 -1.44 -2.99 -28.12
N THR A 141 -2.35 -3.93 -28.36
CA THR A 141 -2.09 -5.13 -29.17
C THR A 141 -1.89 -4.84 -30.66
N THR A 142 -2.30 -3.66 -31.14
CA THR A 142 -2.12 -3.26 -32.55
C THR A 142 -0.71 -2.72 -32.82
N LEU A 143 -0.09 -2.07 -31.84
CA LEU A 143 1.28 -1.56 -31.93
C LEU A 143 2.33 -2.56 -31.44
N SER A 144 1.92 -3.51 -30.59
CA SER A 144 2.81 -4.54 -30.08
C SER A 144 3.08 -5.59 -31.16
N GLU A 145 4.32 -6.04 -31.28
CA GLU A 145 4.76 -6.94 -32.34
C GLU A 145 5.70 -8.03 -31.83
N GLY A 146 5.67 -9.16 -32.55
CA GLY A 146 6.62 -10.25 -32.37
C GLY A 146 7.39 -10.43 -33.67
N THR A 147 8.70 -10.26 -33.60
CA THR A 147 9.59 -10.37 -34.76
C THR A 147 10.47 -11.59 -34.60
N VAL A 148 10.40 -12.49 -35.57
CA VAL A 148 11.27 -13.67 -35.64
C VAL A 148 12.70 -13.21 -35.88
N ILE A 149 13.65 -13.68 -35.09
CA ILE A 149 15.07 -13.33 -35.21
C ILE A 149 15.71 -14.31 -36.20
N GLY A 150 16.14 -13.81 -37.36
CA GLY A 150 16.85 -14.62 -38.36
C GLY A 150 16.33 -14.41 -39.77
N ASP A 151 16.66 -15.35 -40.65
CA ASP A 151 16.33 -15.37 -42.07
C ASP A 151 14.96 -16.03 -42.38
N GLY A 152 14.28 -16.56 -41.35
CA GLY A 152 12.93 -17.13 -41.50
C GLY A 152 12.90 -18.59 -41.93
N ASN A 153 14.06 -19.24 -42.10
CA ASN A 153 14.16 -20.65 -42.50
C ASN A 153 14.55 -21.51 -41.31
N TYR A 154 13.58 -22.23 -40.75
CA TYR A 154 13.79 -23.09 -39.58
C TYR A 154 13.54 -24.55 -39.94
N ALA A 155 14.42 -25.43 -39.46
CA ALA A 155 14.23 -26.86 -39.58
C ALA A 155 13.08 -27.36 -38.70
N ILE A 156 12.57 -28.55 -39.02
CA ILE A 156 11.58 -29.22 -38.18
C ILE A 156 12.20 -29.44 -36.78
N ASN A 157 11.47 -29.03 -35.73
CA ASN A 157 11.88 -29.06 -34.32
C ASN A 157 12.98 -28.07 -33.92
N GLU A 158 13.30 -27.08 -34.76
CA GLU A 158 14.21 -26.01 -34.38
C GLU A 158 13.52 -25.00 -33.44
N ASN A 159 14.27 -24.51 -32.44
CA ASN A 159 13.81 -23.41 -31.61
C ASN A 159 13.83 -22.12 -32.41
N ILE A 160 12.68 -21.48 -32.58
CA ILE A 160 12.55 -20.19 -33.28
C ILE A 160 12.71 -19.07 -32.26
N PRO A 161 13.80 -18.28 -32.29
CA PRO A 161 13.94 -17.13 -31.43
C PRO A 161 12.99 -16.01 -31.90
N ILE A 162 12.15 -15.51 -30.99
CA ILE A 162 11.21 -14.42 -31.26
C ILE A 162 11.56 -13.26 -30.32
N LYS A 163 11.77 -12.08 -30.88
CA LYS A 163 11.82 -10.82 -30.14
C LYS A 163 10.40 -10.28 -30.03
N ILE A 164 9.95 -9.97 -28.82
CA ILE A 164 8.62 -9.42 -28.60
C ILE A 164 8.77 -8.00 -28.07
N GLU A 165 8.13 -7.05 -28.73
CA GLU A 165 8.05 -5.66 -28.31
C GLU A 165 6.59 -5.32 -27.96
N LEU A 166 6.37 -4.94 -26.71
CA LEU A 166 5.05 -4.60 -26.20
C LEU A 166 4.97 -3.11 -25.90
N PHE A 167 3.86 -2.49 -26.31
CA PHE A 167 3.57 -1.08 -26.09
C PHE A 167 2.29 -0.90 -25.30
N THR A 168 2.25 0.15 -24.48
CA THR A 168 1.03 0.61 -23.80
C THR A 168 0.11 1.34 -24.79
N ILE A 169 -1.15 1.54 -24.40
CA ILE A 169 -2.10 2.42 -25.13
C ILE A 169 -1.62 3.87 -25.30
N ASN A 170 -0.59 4.28 -24.54
CA ASN A 170 0.02 5.61 -24.64
C ASN A 170 1.29 5.60 -25.51
N ASN A 171 1.52 4.54 -26.28
CA ASN A 171 2.65 4.37 -27.20
C ASN A 171 4.03 4.41 -26.51
N THR A 172 4.10 4.00 -25.24
CA THR A 172 5.36 3.78 -24.53
C THR A 172 5.61 2.28 -24.40
N HIS A 173 6.87 1.85 -24.26
CA HIS A 173 7.16 0.45 -23.95
C HIS A 173 6.45 0.04 -22.65
N VAL A 174 6.10 -1.24 -22.51
CA VAL A 174 5.68 -1.81 -21.21
C VAL A 174 6.92 -2.08 -20.34
N PRO A 175 6.79 -2.18 -19.01
CA PRO A 175 7.92 -2.55 -18.16
C PRO A 175 8.41 -3.96 -18.47
N ASN A 176 9.67 -4.26 -18.18
CA ASN A 176 10.14 -5.65 -18.25
C ASN A 176 9.39 -6.49 -17.22
N GLY A 177 8.88 -7.66 -17.61
CA GLY A 177 8.10 -8.49 -16.71
C GLY A 177 7.65 -9.79 -17.34
N ASN A 178 6.86 -10.56 -16.59
CA ASN A 178 6.27 -11.80 -17.06
C ASN A 178 4.90 -11.51 -17.69
N TYR A 179 4.80 -11.69 -19.01
CA TYR A 179 3.58 -11.48 -19.77
C TYR A 179 3.09 -12.80 -20.36
N LEU A 180 1.77 -13.01 -20.31
CA LEU A 180 1.15 -14.06 -21.11
C LEU A 180 1.03 -13.56 -22.54
N ILE A 181 1.70 -14.23 -23.47
CA ILE A 181 1.72 -13.83 -24.88
C ILE A 181 1.17 -14.99 -25.71
N ALA A 182 0.16 -14.69 -26.52
CA ALA A 182 -0.40 -15.63 -27.48
C ALA A 182 -0.02 -15.17 -28.89
N THR A 183 0.76 -15.99 -29.59
CA THR A 183 1.21 -15.71 -30.96
C THR A 183 0.54 -16.65 -31.95
N ASN A 184 0.02 -16.12 -33.06
CA ASN A 184 -0.42 -16.92 -34.20
C ASN A 184 0.71 -16.98 -35.23
N ILE A 185 1.45 -18.09 -35.26
CA ILE A 185 2.47 -18.31 -36.28
C ILE A 185 1.79 -18.95 -37.49
N LYS A 186 1.83 -18.28 -38.64
CA LYS A 186 1.37 -18.84 -39.92
C LYS A 186 2.59 -19.21 -40.77
N PRO A 187 2.64 -20.40 -41.37
CA PRO A 187 3.67 -20.73 -42.34
C PRO A 187 3.53 -19.83 -43.57
N SER A 188 4.66 -19.35 -44.07
CA SER A 188 4.76 -18.70 -45.38
C SER A 188 4.66 -19.78 -46.45
N ASN A 189 3.70 -19.64 -47.38
CA ASN A 189 3.60 -20.50 -48.56
C ASN A 189 4.69 -20.19 -49.57
#